data_AF-A0A645ANH8-F1
#
_entry.id   AF-A0A645ANH8-F1
#
_cell.length_a   1.000
_cell.length_b   1.000
_cell.length_c   1.000
_cell.angle_alpha   90.00
_cell.angle_beta   90.00
_cell.angle_gamma   90.00
#
_symmetry.space_group_name_H-M   'P 1'
#
loop_
_entity.id
_entity.type
_entity.pdbx_description
1 polymer ?
#
loop_
_entity_poly.entity_id
_entity_poly.type
_entity_poly.pdbx_seq_one_letter_code
_entity_poly.pdbx_strand_id
1 'polypeptide(L)'
;MGLNARNSTSGGTSPVLARLLRERLESVLPQHLGQVAQYAGKLRSRVKKQFASIGERRRFWEKLFVNDRLAQSLANNDLKAVEETTEQMLSEPLDHRGEVVLVGAGPGDAGLLTLKGLQQIQQADVVVYDRLVSDDIMNLVRRDADRVFVGKRAGYHCVPQEEINQILLREAQQGKRVVRLKGGDPFIFGRGGEELETLCHAGIPFSVVPGITAASGCSAYSGIPLTHRDYAQSVRLVTGHLKTGGELDWENLAAEKQTLVFYMGLNQAATIQEKLIEFGMQPDMTVALVENGTSVKQRVVNGVLTQLGELAQQVESPALIIVGRVVGLRDKLNWFSNH
;
A
#
# COMPACT_ATOMS: atom_id res chain seq x y z
N MET A 1 -39.73 -11.66 -4.08
CA MET A 1 -39.61 -12.78 -5.04
C MET A 1 -38.16 -13.20 -5.09
N GLY A 2 -37.89 -14.45 -4.72
CA GLY A 2 -36.53 -14.98 -4.56
C GLY A 2 -35.71 -14.91 -5.84
N LEU A 3 -34.43 -14.56 -5.70
CA LEU A 3 -33.43 -14.73 -6.74
C LEU A 3 -33.27 -16.22 -7.05
N ASN A 4 -34.06 -16.71 -8.01
CA ASN A 4 -33.84 -17.99 -8.67
C ASN A 4 -32.64 -17.84 -9.62
N ALA A 5 -31.44 -17.76 -9.06
CA ALA A 5 -30.21 -18.04 -9.76
C ALA A 5 -29.73 -19.43 -9.31
N ARG A 6 -30.33 -20.48 -9.89
CA ARG A 6 -29.69 -21.80 -9.95
C ARG A 6 -28.42 -21.61 -10.77
N ASN A 7 -27.29 -21.43 -10.07
CA ASN A 7 -25.89 -21.65 -10.47
C ASN A 7 -24.97 -20.64 -9.77
N SER A 8 -24.72 -20.84 -8.47
CA SER A 8 -23.53 -20.27 -7.81
C SER A 8 -22.54 -21.38 -7.46
N THR A 9 -21.66 -21.65 -8.44
CA THR A 9 -20.22 -21.91 -8.29
C THR A 9 -19.74 -22.77 -7.10
N SER A 10 -19.87 -24.08 -7.23
CA SER A 10 -18.82 -25.03 -6.81
C SER A 10 -18.83 -26.35 -7.60
N GLY A 11 -19.66 -26.51 -8.63
CA GLY A 11 -19.81 -27.80 -9.32
C GLY A 11 -20.23 -28.96 -8.40
N GLY A 12 -20.72 -28.67 -7.18
CA GLY A 12 -21.07 -29.68 -6.17
C GLY A 12 -19.92 -30.16 -5.29
N THR A 13 -18.68 -29.70 -5.49
CA THR A 13 -17.51 -30.18 -4.73
C THR A 13 -17.33 -29.53 -3.36
N SER A 14 -17.94 -28.37 -3.10
CA SER A 14 -17.81 -27.67 -1.82
C SER A 14 -19.06 -26.83 -1.49
N PRO A 15 -20.19 -27.49 -1.17
CA PRO A 15 -21.45 -26.81 -0.86
C PRO A 15 -21.37 -25.93 0.41
N VAL A 16 -20.52 -26.30 1.37
CA VAL A 16 -20.29 -25.54 2.61
C VAL A 16 -19.58 -24.21 2.33
N LEU A 17 -18.56 -24.22 1.47
CA LEU A 17 -17.84 -23.00 1.06
C LEU A 17 -18.77 -22.04 0.32
N ALA A 18 -19.58 -22.54 -0.61
CA ALA A 18 -20.57 -21.73 -1.31
C ALA A 18 -21.59 -21.09 -0.35
N ARG A 19 -22.02 -21.82 0.70
CA ARG A 19 -22.90 -21.28 1.74
C ARG A 19 -22.22 -20.17 2.55
N LEU A 20 -20.98 -20.38 3.00
CA LEU A 20 -20.23 -19.38 3.78
C LEU A 20 -19.96 -18.11 2.97
N LEU A 21 -19.59 -18.26 1.70
CA LEU A 21 -19.42 -17.11 0.79
C LEU A 21 -20.73 -16.38 0.58
N ARG A 22 -21.85 -17.10 0.43
CA ARG A 22 -23.17 -16.49 0.27
C ARG A 22 -23.59 -15.72 1.52
N GLU A 23 -23.45 -16.30 2.72
CA GLU A 23 -23.76 -15.61 3.99
C GLU A 23 -22.95 -14.32 4.15
N ARG A 24 -21.65 -14.36 3.82
CA ARG A 24 -20.79 -13.18 3.87
C ARG A 24 -21.20 -12.12 2.84
N LEU A 25 -21.50 -12.52 1.62
CA LEU A 25 -21.94 -11.59 0.57
C LEU A 25 -23.31 -10.97 0.90
N GLU A 26 -24.28 -11.77 1.35
CA GLU A 26 -25.62 -11.29 1.71
C GLU A 26 -25.59 -10.30 2.88
N SER A 27 -24.64 -10.43 3.82
CA SER A 27 -24.48 -9.47 4.93
C SER A 27 -23.89 -8.11 4.52
N VAL A 28 -23.26 -8.02 3.34
CA VAL A 28 -22.53 -6.83 2.88
C VAL A 28 -23.27 -6.11 1.75
N LEU A 29 -24.14 -6.82 1.01
CA LEU A 29 -24.89 -6.23 -0.09
C LEU A 29 -26.13 -5.47 0.42
N PRO A 30 -26.35 -4.22 -0.01
CA PRO A 30 -27.56 -3.47 0.34
C PRO A 30 -28.84 -4.23 -0.05
N GLN A 31 -29.88 -4.11 0.77
CA GLN A 31 -31.21 -4.59 0.40
C GLN A 31 -31.66 -3.86 -0.88
N HIS A 32 -32.32 -4.58 -1.79
CA HIS A 32 -32.83 -4.05 -3.07
C HIS A 32 -31.77 -3.71 -4.14
N LEU A 33 -30.49 -4.07 -3.97
CA LEU A 33 -29.44 -3.84 -4.98
C LEU A 33 -29.81 -4.36 -6.39
N GLY A 34 -30.56 -5.47 -6.48
CA GLY A 34 -31.02 -6.02 -7.76
C GLY A 34 -31.97 -5.07 -8.53
N GLN A 35 -32.82 -4.32 -7.83
CA GLN A 35 -33.73 -3.34 -8.46
C GLN A 35 -32.94 -2.11 -8.94
N VAL A 36 -31.97 -1.65 -8.15
CA VAL A 36 -31.04 -0.57 -8.54
C VAL A 36 -30.23 -0.99 -9.77
N ALA A 37 -29.74 -2.23 -9.83
CA ALA A 37 -29.00 -2.76 -10.98
C ALA A 37 -29.86 -2.84 -12.26
N GLN A 38 -31.12 -3.27 -12.16
CA GLN A 38 -32.05 -3.25 -13.30
C GLN A 38 -32.35 -1.82 -13.76
N TYR A 39 -32.56 -0.90 -12.81
CA TYR A 39 -32.81 0.51 -13.11
C TYR A 39 -31.61 1.19 -13.76
N ALA A 40 -30.39 0.89 -13.31
CA ALA A 40 -29.15 1.35 -13.92
C ALA A 40 -29.05 0.99 -15.41
N GLY A 41 -29.57 -0.19 -15.81
CA GLY A 41 -29.69 -0.58 -17.21
C GLY A 41 -30.50 0.41 -18.06
N LYS A 42 -31.58 0.96 -17.51
CA LYS A 42 -32.45 1.96 -18.19
C LYS A 42 -31.78 3.33 -18.27
N LEU A 43 -31.01 3.71 -17.26
CA LEU A 43 -30.33 5.00 -17.21
C LEU A 43 -29.06 5.10 -18.06
N ARG A 44 -28.52 3.97 -18.55
CA ARG A 44 -27.24 3.90 -19.27
C ARG A 44 -27.13 4.89 -20.44
N SER A 45 -28.19 5.05 -21.23
CA SER A 45 -28.19 5.97 -22.37
C SER A 45 -28.21 7.44 -21.93
N ARG A 46 -28.98 7.78 -20.90
CA ARG A 46 -29.07 9.14 -20.32
C ARG A 46 -27.74 9.54 -19.68
N VAL A 47 -27.15 8.66 -18.87
CA VAL A 47 -25.84 8.85 -18.23
C VAL A 47 -24.74 9.04 -19.28
N LYS A 48 -24.78 8.30 -20.40
CA LYS A 48 -23.82 8.48 -21.50
C LYS A 48 -23.99 9.80 -22.26
N LYS A 49 -25.20 10.36 -22.32
CA LYS A 49 -25.44 11.68 -22.91
C LYS A 49 -25.02 12.82 -21.99
N GLN A 50 -25.24 12.67 -20.68
CA GLN A 50 -24.95 13.70 -19.69
C GLN A 50 -23.46 13.79 -19.35
N PHE A 51 -22.78 12.65 -19.21
CA PHE A 51 -21.38 12.58 -18.78
C PHE A 51 -20.50 12.04 -19.91
N ALA A 52 -19.60 12.88 -20.41
CA ALA A 52 -18.74 12.54 -21.55
C ALA A 52 -17.63 11.55 -21.17
N SER A 53 -16.99 11.76 -20.01
CA SER A 53 -15.86 10.94 -19.60
C SER A 53 -16.30 9.59 -19.02
N ILE A 54 -15.40 8.59 -19.06
CA ILE A 54 -15.64 7.30 -18.40
C ILE A 54 -15.61 7.48 -16.87
N GLY A 55 -14.75 8.36 -16.36
CA GLY A 55 -14.61 8.65 -14.93
C GLY A 55 -15.87 9.25 -14.31
N GLU A 56 -16.48 10.26 -14.95
CA GLU A 56 -17.75 10.85 -14.49
C GLU A 56 -18.88 9.82 -14.48
N ARG A 57 -18.99 9.02 -15.56
CA ARG A 57 -19.99 7.94 -15.63
C ARG A 57 -19.82 6.94 -14.50
N ARG A 58 -18.57 6.55 -14.19
CA ARG A 58 -18.26 5.65 -13.08
C ARG A 58 -18.64 6.26 -11.73
N ARG A 59 -18.27 7.51 -11.46
CA ARG A 59 -18.62 8.22 -10.22
C ARG A 59 -20.13 8.34 -10.03
N PHE A 60 -20.85 8.64 -11.10
CA PHE A 60 -22.31 8.61 -11.09
C PHE A 60 -22.84 7.24 -10.68
N TRP A 61 -22.32 6.16 -11.28
CA TRP A 61 -22.74 4.80 -10.92
C TRP A 61 -22.37 4.42 -9.49
N GLU A 62 -21.18 4.79 -9.01
CA GLU A 62 -20.76 4.56 -7.63
C GLU A 62 -21.71 5.27 -6.65
N LYS A 63 -22.01 6.56 -6.87
CA LYS A 63 -23.02 7.30 -6.09
C LYS A 63 -24.41 6.66 -6.18
N LEU A 64 -24.80 6.17 -7.35
CA LEU A 64 -26.11 5.56 -7.59
C LEU A 64 -26.28 4.23 -6.84
N PHE A 65 -25.25 3.37 -6.82
CA PHE A 65 -25.33 2.06 -6.19
C PHE A 65 -25.29 2.09 -4.66
N VAL A 66 -24.88 3.22 -4.07
CA VAL A 66 -24.89 3.44 -2.61
C VAL A 66 -26.01 4.38 -2.15
N ASN A 67 -26.90 4.79 -3.06
CA ASN A 67 -28.00 5.69 -2.72
C ASN A 67 -29.20 4.91 -2.15
N ASP A 68 -29.28 4.84 -0.83
CA ASP A 68 -30.35 4.12 -0.12
C ASP A 68 -31.74 4.68 -0.40
N ARG A 69 -31.86 5.99 -0.60
CA ARG A 69 -33.13 6.65 -0.92
C ARG A 69 -33.67 6.18 -2.27
N LEU A 70 -32.81 6.12 -3.29
CA LEU A 70 -33.18 5.61 -4.61
C LEU A 70 -33.54 4.12 -4.54
N ALA A 71 -32.74 3.33 -3.82
CA ALA A 71 -33.02 1.90 -3.63
C ALA A 71 -34.39 1.68 -2.99
N GLN A 72 -34.73 2.46 -1.97
CA GLN A 72 -36.00 2.38 -1.27
C GLN A 72 -37.19 2.88 -2.12
N SER A 73 -37.03 3.97 -2.87
CA SER A 73 -38.07 4.45 -3.79
C SER A 73 -38.36 3.43 -4.91
N LEU A 74 -37.33 2.76 -5.44
CA LEU A 74 -37.49 1.66 -6.39
C LEU A 74 -38.21 0.45 -5.76
N ALA A 75 -37.88 0.10 -4.52
CA ALA A 75 -38.54 -0.98 -3.79
C ALA A 75 -40.03 -0.69 -3.52
N ASN A 76 -40.35 0.57 -3.26
CA ASN A 76 -41.71 1.04 -2.97
C ASN A 76 -42.55 1.31 -4.24
N ASN A 77 -41.99 1.14 -5.44
CA ASN A 77 -42.59 1.54 -6.72
C ASN A 77 -43.04 3.02 -6.77
N ASP A 78 -42.35 3.90 -6.04
CA ASP A 78 -42.62 5.34 -6.05
C ASP A 78 -41.93 5.98 -7.26
N LEU A 79 -42.58 5.91 -8.42
CA LEU A 79 -42.03 6.39 -9.69
C LEU A 79 -41.67 7.87 -9.66
N LYS A 80 -42.43 8.69 -8.92
CA LYS A 80 -42.19 10.12 -8.80
C LYS A 80 -40.91 10.39 -8.02
N ALA A 81 -40.75 9.75 -6.85
CA ALA A 81 -39.53 9.90 -6.05
C ALA A 81 -38.29 9.32 -6.75
N VAL A 82 -38.45 8.24 -7.53
CA VAL A 82 -37.37 7.68 -8.37
C VAL A 82 -36.92 8.69 -9.42
N GLU A 83 -37.85 9.32 -10.13
CA GLU A 83 -37.53 10.31 -11.16
C GLU A 83 -36.89 11.56 -10.53
N GLU A 84 -37.48 12.11 -9.47
CA GLU A 84 -36.92 13.28 -8.75
C GLU A 84 -35.50 13.02 -8.23
N THR A 85 -35.27 11.87 -7.59
CA THR A 85 -33.94 11.50 -7.08
C THR A 85 -32.95 11.30 -8.22
N THR A 86 -33.40 10.72 -9.35
CA THR A 86 -32.56 10.52 -10.53
C THR A 86 -32.15 11.84 -11.16
N GLU A 87 -33.10 12.77 -11.37
CA GLU A 87 -32.81 14.10 -11.91
C GLU A 87 -31.89 14.88 -10.98
N GLN A 88 -32.13 14.80 -9.66
CA GLN A 88 -31.25 15.41 -8.68
C GLN A 88 -29.82 14.89 -8.84
N MET A 89 -29.61 13.57 -8.90
CA MET A 89 -28.28 12.98 -9.07
C MET A 89 -27.62 13.28 -10.42
N LEU A 90 -28.40 13.51 -11.48
CA LEU A 90 -27.89 13.90 -12.80
C LEU A 90 -27.53 15.40 -12.87
N SER A 91 -28.22 16.23 -12.09
CA SER A 91 -28.06 17.69 -12.03
C SER A 91 -27.03 18.15 -11.00
N GLU A 92 -26.83 17.38 -9.94
CA GLU A 92 -25.84 17.67 -8.90
C GLU A 92 -24.44 17.62 -9.51
N PRO A 93 -23.59 18.63 -9.28
CA PRO A 93 -22.22 18.59 -9.75
C PRO A 93 -21.56 17.33 -9.21
N LEU A 94 -21.18 16.41 -10.09
CA LEU A 94 -20.18 15.41 -9.73
C LEU A 94 -18.94 16.21 -9.39
N ASP A 95 -18.37 16.02 -8.20
CA ASP A 95 -17.15 16.73 -7.80
C ASP A 95 -16.14 16.66 -8.96
N HIS A 96 -15.89 17.81 -9.57
CA HIS A 96 -15.02 17.92 -10.74
C HIS A 96 -13.56 17.67 -10.37
N ARG A 97 -13.25 17.70 -9.06
CA ARG A 97 -11.91 17.42 -8.55
C ARG A 97 -11.74 15.92 -8.36
N GLY A 98 -10.59 15.45 -8.79
CA GLY A 98 -10.05 14.16 -8.43
C GLY A 98 -9.70 14.10 -6.96
N GLU A 99 -9.37 12.91 -6.51
CA GLU A 99 -8.79 12.70 -5.19
C GLU A 99 -7.48 11.94 -5.37
N VAL A 100 -6.58 12.10 -4.40
CA VAL A 100 -5.35 11.32 -4.34
C VAL A 100 -5.36 10.45 -3.10
N VAL A 101 -5.10 9.16 -3.28
CA VAL A 101 -4.94 8.23 -2.16
C VAL A 101 -3.53 7.70 -2.14
N LEU A 102 -2.78 7.99 -1.09
CA LEU A 102 -1.48 7.36 -0.84
C LEU A 102 -1.72 6.00 -0.22
N VAL A 103 -1.19 4.95 -0.84
CA VAL A 103 -1.38 3.57 -0.39
C VAL A 103 -0.03 2.91 -0.18
N GLY A 104 0.20 2.41 1.03
CA GLY A 104 1.32 1.53 1.33
C GLY A 104 1.10 0.15 0.73
N ALA A 105 1.98 -0.25 -0.18
CA ALA A 105 1.93 -1.54 -0.87
C ALA A 105 2.41 -2.71 -0.01
N GLY A 106 3.05 -2.42 1.13
CA GLY A 106 3.80 -3.43 1.87
C GLY A 106 5.20 -3.66 1.28
N PRO A 107 6.00 -4.57 1.87
CA PRO A 107 7.40 -4.77 1.52
C PRO A 107 7.65 -5.68 0.31
N GLY A 108 6.61 -6.34 -0.20
CA GLY A 108 6.72 -7.17 -1.41
C GLY A 108 5.56 -8.15 -1.56
N ASP A 109 5.31 -8.97 -0.52
CA ASP A 109 4.23 -9.96 -0.53
C ASP A 109 2.85 -9.32 -0.71
N ALA A 110 2.12 -9.75 -1.74
CA ALA A 110 0.78 -9.26 -2.02
C ALA A 110 -0.24 -9.54 -0.90
N GLY A 111 -0.01 -10.58 -0.10
CA GLY A 111 -0.81 -10.90 1.08
C GLY A 111 -0.68 -9.88 2.22
N LEU A 112 0.35 -9.03 2.19
CA LEU A 112 0.56 -7.96 3.17
C LEU A 112 -0.09 -6.63 2.77
N LEU A 113 -0.72 -6.56 1.59
CA LEU A 113 -1.54 -5.42 1.21
C LEU A 113 -2.77 -5.35 2.12
N THR A 114 -3.05 -4.18 2.68
CA THR A 114 -4.24 -4.00 3.51
C THR A 114 -5.51 -4.13 2.68
N LEU A 115 -6.60 -4.61 3.29
CA LEU A 115 -7.91 -4.70 2.63
C LEU A 115 -8.35 -3.35 2.03
N LYS A 116 -8.11 -2.26 2.77
CA LYS A 116 -8.38 -0.91 2.27
C LYS A 116 -7.50 -0.59 1.07
N GLY A 117 -6.20 -0.89 1.12
CA GLY A 117 -5.28 -0.68 -0.01
C GLY A 117 -5.74 -1.39 -1.29
N LEU A 118 -6.14 -2.66 -1.17
CA LEU A 118 -6.72 -3.45 -2.27
C LEU A 118 -7.97 -2.80 -2.87
N GLN A 119 -8.88 -2.33 -2.01
CA GLN A 119 -10.09 -1.62 -2.46
C GLN A 119 -9.74 -0.35 -3.23
N GLN A 120 -8.76 0.43 -2.76
CA GLN A 120 -8.35 1.68 -3.41
C GLN A 120 -7.75 1.42 -4.80
N ILE A 121 -6.86 0.43 -4.96
CA ILE A 121 -6.24 0.13 -6.26
C ILE A 121 -7.23 -0.44 -7.28
N GLN A 122 -8.29 -1.11 -6.82
CA GLN A 122 -9.36 -1.59 -7.68
C GLN A 122 -10.30 -0.46 -8.13
N GLN A 123 -10.36 0.63 -7.37
CA GLN A 123 -11.16 1.81 -7.67
C GLN A 123 -10.34 2.94 -8.31
N ALA A 124 -9.04 2.79 -8.52
CA ALA A 124 -8.19 3.81 -9.10
C ALA A 124 -8.49 4.02 -10.59
N ASP A 125 -8.51 5.27 -11.04
CA ASP A 125 -8.45 5.60 -12.48
C ASP A 125 -7.01 5.64 -12.98
N VAL A 126 -6.10 6.13 -12.13
CA VAL A 126 -4.66 6.16 -12.39
C VAL A 126 -3.92 5.61 -11.17
N VAL A 127 -2.96 4.72 -11.40
CA VAL A 127 -2.03 4.24 -10.36
C VAL A 127 -0.62 4.75 -10.67
N VAL A 128 -0.11 5.62 -9.81
CA VAL A 128 1.26 6.13 -9.84
C VAL A 128 2.11 5.31 -8.88
N TYR A 129 3.10 4.57 -9.38
CA TYR A 129 3.87 3.61 -8.60
C TYR A 129 5.38 3.70 -8.88
N ASP A 130 6.19 3.26 -7.92
CA ASP A 130 7.65 3.23 -8.04
C ASP A 130 8.20 1.80 -8.01
N ARG A 131 9.53 1.67 -8.13
CA ARG A 131 10.25 0.40 -8.25
C ARG A 131 10.07 -0.53 -7.04
N LEU A 132 9.75 0.00 -5.85
CA LEU A 132 9.63 -0.81 -4.63
C LEU A 132 8.27 -1.50 -4.50
N VAL A 133 7.34 -1.22 -5.42
CA VAL A 133 6.09 -1.94 -5.54
C VAL A 133 6.32 -3.22 -6.32
N SER A 134 5.91 -4.36 -5.75
CA SER A 134 6.08 -5.66 -6.40
C SER A 134 5.13 -5.87 -7.57
N ASP A 135 5.55 -6.71 -8.52
CA ASP A 135 4.72 -7.12 -9.66
C ASP A 135 3.45 -7.83 -9.19
N ASP A 136 3.51 -8.62 -8.11
CA ASP A 136 2.36 -9.31 -7.53
C ASP A 136 1.27 -8.33 -7.06
N ILE A 137 1.64 -7.19 -6.47
CA ILE A 137 0.71 -6.11 -6.13
C ILE A 137 0.17 -5.44 -7.39
N MET A 138 1.03 -5.17 -8.39
CA MET A 138 0.60 -4.53 -9.64
C MET A 138 -0.37 -5.40 -10.45
N ASN A 139 -0.33 -6.72 -10.27
CA ASN A 139 -1.31 -7.65 -10.85
C ASN A 139 -2.71 -7.52 -10.24
N LEU A 140 -2.84 -6.96 -9.04
CA LEU A 140 -4.11 -6.71 -8.35
C LEU A 140 -4.76 -5.37 -8.76
N VAL A 141 -4.01 -4.48 -9.42
CA VAL A 141 -4.50 -3.19 -9.91
C VAL A 141 -5.57 -3.43 -10.98
N ARG A 142 -6.62 -2.59 -10.96
CA ARG A 142 -7.68 -2.61 -11.98
C ARG A 142 -7.08 -2.66 -13.40
N ARG A 143 -7.59 -3.55 -14.25
CA ARG A 143 -7.08 -3.76 -15.62
C ARG A 143 -7.16 -2.51 -16.48
N ASP A 144 -8.22 -1.72 -16.31
CA ASP A 144 -8.50 -0.50 -17.08
C ASP A 144 -8.03 0.78 -16.37
N ALA A 145 -7.14 0.67 -15.38
CA ALA A 145 -6.51 1.85 -14.76
C ALA A 145 -5.23 2.21 -15.52
N ASP A 146 -5.02 3.50 -15.76
CA ASP A 146 -3.76 4.00 -16.31
C ASP A 146 -2.64 3.75 -15.28
N ARG A 147 -1.46 3.34 -15.74
CA ARG A 147 -0.32 3.03 -14.86
C ARG A 147 0.84 3.96 -15.17
N VAL A 148 1.28 4.72 -14.18
CA VAL A 148 2.39 5.69 -14.32
C VAL A 148 3.55 5.24 -13.44
N PHE A 149 4.64 4.80 -14.06
CA PHE A 149 5.85 4.41 -13.34
C PHE A 149 6.73 5.64 -13.10
N VAL A 150 7.08 5.91 -11.84
CA VAL A 150 7.92 7.06 -11.41
C VAL A 150 9.25 6.65 -10.76
N GLY A 151 9.58 5.35 -10.79
CA GLY A 151 10.83 4.84 -10.23
C GLY A 151 12.05 5.04 -11.14
N LYS A 152 13.24 4.80 -10.59
CA LYS A 152 14.49 4.72 -11.39
C LYS A 152 14.46 3.47 -12.26
N ARG A 153 14.59 3.63 -13.58
CA ARG A 153 14.85 2.53 -14.53
C ARG A 153 16.32 2.61 -14.96
N ALA A 154 17.02 1.48 -15.07
CA ALA A 154 18.37 1.47 -15.59
C ALA A 154 18.39 2.15 -16.97
N GLY A 155 19.18 3.22 -17.12
CA GLY A 155 19.26 4.03 -18.35
C GLY A 155 18.35 5.27 -18.43
N TYR A 156 17.49 5.54 -17.44
CA TYR A 156 16.64 6.74 -17.40
C TYR A 156 16.95 7.63 -16.19
N HIS A 157 17.01 8.94 -16.43
CA HIS A 157 17.21 9.95 -15.39
C HIS A 157 16.13 9.83 -14.30
N CYS A 158 16.52 10.03 -13.05
CA CYS A 158 15.61 10.00 -11.91
C CYS A 158 14.52 11.05 -12.09
N VAL A 159 13.24 10.64 -12.07
CA VAL A 159 12.11 11.59 -12.00
C VAL A 159 12.29 12.39 -10.70
N PRO A 160 12.49 13.71 -10.76
CA PRO A 160 12.59 14.52 -9.56
C PRO A 160 11.31 14.41 -8.74
N GLN A 161 11.41 14.50 -7.40
CA GLN A 161 10.23 14.41 -6.53
C GLN A 161 9.15 15.42 -6.92
N GLU A 162 9.56 16.63 -7.30
CA GLU A 162 8.65 17.68 -7.73
C GLU A 162 7.81 17.24 -8.95
N GLU A 163 8.41 16.53 -9.90
CA GLU A 163 7.69 16.03 -11.07
C GLU A 163 6.66 14.97 -10.68
N ILE A 164 6.97 14.11 -9.71
CA ILE A 164 5.99 13.14 -9.15
C ILE A 164 4.81 13.89 -8.53
N ASN A 165 5.11 14.93 -7.73
CA ASN A 165 4.08 15.75 -7.10
C ASN A 165 3.17 16.42 -8.15
N GLN A 166 3.76 16.94 -9.23
CA GLN A 166 3.03 17.53 -10.35
C GLN A 166 2.19 16.52 -11.13
N ILE A 167 2.64 15.27 -11.29
CA ILE A 167 1.84 14.19 -11.91
C ILE A 167 0.59 13.94 -11.06
N LEU A 168 0.75 13.75 -9.75
CA LEU A 168 -0.38 13.51 -8.84
C LEU A 168 -1.39 14.66 -8.89
N LEU A 169 -0.88 15.89 -8.83
CA LEU A 169 -1.70 17.10 -8.91
C LEU A 169 -2.46 17.19 -10.23
N ARG A 170 -1.75 17.04 -11.37
CA ARG A 170 -2.33 17.17 -12.71
C ARG A 170 -3.40 16.12 -12.98
N GLU A 171 -3.16 14.87 -12.61
CA GLU A 171 -4.14 13.79 -12.80
C GLU A 171 -5.38 13.99 -11.91
N ALA A 172 -5.19 14.45 -10.68
CA ALA A 172 -6.32 14.78 -9.80
C ALA A 172 -7.10 16.01 -10.30
N GLN A 173 -6.44 17.04 -10.82
CA GLN A 173 -7.10 18.21 -11.41
C GLN A 173 -7.95 17.87 -12.65
N GLN A 174 -7.61 16.79 -13.36
CA GLN A 174 -8.44 16.25 -14.46
C GLN A 174 -9.70 15.51 -13.96
N GLY A 175 -9.97 15.49 -12.65
CA GLY A 175 -11.11 14.77 -12.11
C GLY A 175 -10.89 13.26 -12.03
N LYS A 176 -9.64 12.78 -11.99
CA LYS A 176 -9.36 11.33 -11.86
C LYS A 176 -9.19 10.92 -10.41
N ARG A 177 -9.54 9.67 -10.09
CA ARG A 177 -9.17 9.07 -8.80
C ARG A 177 -7.76 8.50 -8.90
N VAL A 178 -6.81 9.17 -8.27
CA VAL A 178 -5.38 8.84 -8.37
C VAL A 178 -4.96 8.04 -7.14
N VAL A 179 -4.31 6.90 -7.35
CA VAL A 179 -3.66 6.16 -6.27
C VAL A 179 -2.15 6.29 -6.42
N ARG A 180 -1.49 6.88 -5.42
CA ARG A 180 -0.03 6.88 -5.30
C ARG A 180 0.36 5.64 -4.50
N LEU A 181 0.77 4.59 -5.19
CA LEU A 181 1.20 3.35 -4.58
C LEU A 181 2.69 3.41 -4.22
N LYS A 182 3.03 3.15 -2.97
CA LYS A 182 4.38 3.30 -2.42
C LYS A 182 4.82 2.01 -1.74
N GLY A 183 6.06 1.56 -2.00
CA GLY A 183 6.62 0.41 -1.29
C GLY A 183 6.67 0.64 0.23
N GLY A 184 6.33 -0.38 1.01
CA GLY A 184 6.27 -0.30 2.47
C GLY A 184 5.10 0.55 2.95
N ASP A 185 5.41 1.55 3.79
CA ASP A 185 4.45 2.50 4.35
C ASP A 185 4.67 3.92 3.76
N PRO A 186 3.61 4.70 3.45
CA PRO A 186 3.75 6.02 2.83
C PRO A 186 4.57 7.04 3.64
N PHE A 187 4.55 6.94 4.97
CA PHE A 187 5.12 7.94 5.87
C PHE A 187 6.40 7.48 6.57
N ILE A 188 6.81 6.22 6.43
CA ILE A 188 8.11 5.74 6.92
C ILE A 188 9.14 5.78 5.79
N PHE A 189 9.95 6.84 5.76
CA PHE A 189 10.98 7.09 4.74
C PHE A 189 10.49 7.10 3.28
N GLY A 190 9.16 7.18 3.08
CA GLY A 190 8.53 7.16 1.76
C GLY A 190 8.34 8.54 1.11
N ARG A 191 8.62 9.64 1.82
CA ARG A 191 8.36 11.03 1.36
C ARG A 191 6.88 11.34 1.08
N GLY A 192 5.94 10.57 1.65
CA GLY A 192 4.51 10.80 1.45
C GLY A 192 4.03 12.18 1.95
N GLY A 193 4.68 12.76 2.97
CA GLY A 193 4.35 14.11 3.45
C GLY A 193 4.55 15.19 2.38
N GLU A 194 5.71 15.19 1.71
CA GLU A 194 6.03 16.14 0.63
C GLU A 194 5.02 16.07 -0.54
N GLU A 195 4.62 14.84 -0.90
CA GLU A 195 3.60 14.60 -1.94
C GLU A 195 2.24 15.22 -1.55
N LEU A 196 1.82 15.06 -0.29
CA LEU A 196 0.54 15.56 0.20
C LEU A 196 0.50 17.07 0.44
N GLU A 197 1.61 17.67 0.88
CA GLU A 197 1.71 19.12 1.05
C GLU A 197 1.40 19.84 -0.27
N THR A 198 1.92 19.34 -1.40
CA THR A 198 1.64 19.89 -2.73
C THR A 198 0.13 19.87 -3.06
N LEU A 199 -0.55 18.78 -2.71
CA LEU A 199 -1.99 18.61 -2.95
C LEU A 199 -2.84 19.50 -2.04
N CYS A 200 -2.40 19.67 -0.79
CA CYS A 200 -3.04 20.56 0.18
C CYS A 200 -3.07 22.00 -0.34
N HIS A 201 -1.94 22.52 -0.83
CA HIS A 201 -1.85 23.87 -1.40
C HIS A 201 -2.78 24.07 -2.62
N ALA A 202 -3.04 23.02 -3.38
CA ALA A 202 -3.93 23.05 -4.54
C ALA A 202 -5.41 22.76 -4.21
N GLY A 203 -5.74 22.47 -2.94
CA GLY A 203 -7.10 22.12 -2.52
C GLY A 203 -7.62 20.84 -3.18
N ILE A 204 -6.74 19.86 -3.39
CA ILE A 204 -7.10 18.51 -3.85
C ILE A 204 -7.37 17.62 -2.64
N PRO A 205 -8.55 16.97 -2.55
CA PRO A 205 -8.83 15.99 -1.50
C PRO A 205 -7.82 14.84 -1.53
N PHE A 206 -7.33 14.45 -0.36
CA PHE A 206 -6.44 13.31 -0.24
C PHE A 206 -6.72 12.46 1.00
N SER A 207 -6.30 11.20 0.93
CA SER A 207 -6.29 10.31 2.08
C SER A 207 -5.07 9.38 2.06
N VAL A 208 -4.80 8.75 3.20
CA VAL A 208 -3.67 7.84 3.35
C VAL A 208 -4.17 6.48 3.86
N VAL A 209 -3.67 5.42 3.23
CA VAL A 209 -3.81 4.05 3.68
C VAL A 209 -2.43 3.55 4.10
N PRO A 210 -2.21 3.29 5.39
CA PRO A 210 -0.92 2.81 5.86
C PRO A 210 -0.63 1.42 5.28
N GLY A 211 0.66 1.10 5.19
CA GLY A 211 1.14 -0.19 4.72
C GLY A 211 2.00 -0.88 5.77
N ILE A 212 2.25 -2.18 5.56
CA ILE A 212 3.25 -2.88 6.37
C ILE A 212 4.62 -2.34 5.97
N THR A 213 5.31 -1.68 6.90
CA THR A 213 6.65 -1.17 6.65
C THR A 213 7.69 -2.30 6.54
N ALA A 214 8.81 -2.04 5.85
CA ALA A 214 9.83 -3.05 5.61
C ALA A 214 10.38 -3.65 6.91
N ALA A 215 10.54 -2.86 7.97
CA ALA A 215 11.01 -3.35 9.26
C ALA A 215 10.07 -4.43 9.84
N SER A 216 8.76 -4.20 9.81
CA SER A 216 7.78 -5.16 10.31
C SER A 216 7.75 -6.44 9.47
N GLY A 217 7.74 -6.31 8.13
CA GLY A 217 7.75 -7.46 7.23
C GLY A 217 9.03 -8.28 7.34
N CYS A 218 10.19 -7.64 7.25
CA CYS A 218 11.49 -8.30 7.38
C CYS A 218 11.64 -8.96 8.75
N SER A 219 11.21 -8.29 9.83
CA SER A 219 11.24 -8.86 11.18
C SER A 219 10.44 -10.16 11.27
N ALA A 220 9.19 -10.14 10.84
CA ALA A 220 8.32 -11.31 10.89
C ALA A 220 8.82 -12.45 10.00
N TYR A 221 9.25 -12.16 8.77
CA TYR A 221 9.63 -13.19 7.78
C TYR A 221 11.09 -13.65 7.91
N SER A 222 11.93 -12.98 8.69
CA SER A 222 13.30 -13.46 9.00
C SER A 222 13.41 -14.22 10.33
N GLY A 223 12.34 -14.25 11.13
CA GLY A 223 12.38 -14.80 12.49
C GLY A 223 13.16 -13.91 13.48
N ILE A 224 13.33 -12.62 13.18
CA ILE A 224 14.03 -11.66 14.04
C ILE A 224 13.00 -10.67 14.59
N PRO A 225 12.39 -10.90 15.77
CA PRO A 225 11.43 -9.96 16.34
C PRO A 225 12.14 -8.65 16.70
N LEU A 226 11.53 -7.49 16.39
CA LEU A 226 12.16 -6.19 16.68
C LEU A 226 12.28 -5.92 18.19
N THR A 227 11.44 -6.55 19.00
CA THR A 227 11.50 -6.47 20.47
C THR A 227 11.49 -7.86 21.08
N HIS A 228 12.17 -7.99 22.21
CA HIS A 228 12.08 -9.14 23.10
C HIS A 228 12.37 -8.64 24.51
N ARG A 229 11.64 -9.13 25.51
CA ARG A 229 11.64 -8.58 26.88
C ARG A 229 13.04 -8.40 27.46
N ASP A 230 13.91 -9.38 27.19
CA ASP A 230 15.27 -9.42 27.74
C ASP A 230 16.32 -8.68 26.90
N TYR A 231 15.98 -8.25 25.67
CA TYR A 231 16.96 -7.77 24.69
C TYR A 231 16.80 -6.31 24.28
N ALA A 232 15.56 -5.85 24.05
CA ALA A 232 15.33 -4.51 23.52
C ALA A 232 14.09 -3.86 24.14
N GLN A 233 14.30 -2.66 24.69
CA GLN A 233 13.24 -1.81 25.25
C GLN A 233 12.78 -0.75 24.24
N SER A 234 13.54 -0.55 23.16
CA SER A 234 13.23 0.38 22.09
C SER A 234 13.57 -0.21 20.73
N VAL A 235 12.85 0.27 19.71
CA VAL A 235 13.12 -0.02 18.30
C VAL A 235 13.37 1.31 17.62
N ARG A 236 14.43 1.40 16.83
CA ARG A 236 14.77 2.61 16.10
C ARG A 236 14.83 2.33 14.62
N LEU A 237 14.00 3.04 13.86
CA LEU A 237 14.04 3.04 12.41
C LEU A 237 14.91 4.23 11.97
N VAL A 238 15.97 3.96 11.24
CA VAL A 238 16.99 4.95 10.87
C VAL A 238 17.20 4.90 9.36
N THR A 239 17.45 6.05 8.73
CA THR A 239 17.92 6.10 7.33
C THR A 239 19.45 6.15 7.31
N GLY A 240 20.09 5.25 6.55
CA GLY A 240 21.53 5.31 6.29
C GLY A 240 21.91 6.39 5.29
N HIS A 241 20.93 6.93 4.55
CA HIS A 241 21.13 8.06 3.65
C HIS A 241 20.49 9.32 4.24
N LEU A 242 21.33 10.26 4.69
CA LEU A 242 20.89 11.58 5.13
C LEU A 242 20.75 12.52 3.93
N LYS A 243 19.76 13.41 3.97
CA LYS A 243 19.70 14.54 3.05
C LYS A 243 20.95 15.39 3.29
N THR A 244 21.65 15.74 2.20
CA THR A 244 22.92 16.48 2.15
C THR A 244 23.14 17.42 3.35
N GLY A 245 24.16 17.13 4.17
CA GLY A 245 24.67 18.03 5.21
C GLY A 245 24.42 17.62 6.67
N GLY A 246 23.69 16.54 6.94
CA GLY A 246 23.54 15.99 8.30
C GLY A 246 24.51 14.84 8.59
N GLU A 247 24.89 14.67 9.85
CA GLU A 247 25.52 13.45 10.38
C GLU A 247 24.53 12.67 11.25
N LEU A 248 24.70 11.35 11.32
CA LEU A 248 23.94 10.52 12.25
C LEU A 248 24.46 10.72 13.67
N ASP A 249 23.56 10.71 14.65
CA ASP A 249 23.93 10.72 16.07
C ASP A 249 24.42 9.33 16.49
N TRP A 250 25.70 9.07 16.24
CA TRP A 250 26.33 7.76 16.46
C TRP A 250 26.38 7.34 17.92
N GLU A 251 26.59 8.28 18.84
CA GLU A 251 26.57 8.01 20.29
C GLU A 251 25.20 7.48 20.71
N ASN A 252 24.13 8.13 20.24
CA ASN A 252 22.77 7.71 20.56
C ASN A 252 22.38 6.39 19.88
N LEU A 253 22.94 6.10 18.70
CA LEU A 253 22.77 4.81 18.01
C LEU A 253 23.57 3.68 18.68
N ALA A 254 24.70 3.97 19.32
CA ALA A 254 25.51 2.95 20.00
C ALA A 254 24.95 2.50 21.35
N ALA A 255 23.94 3.20 21.89
CA ALA A 255 23.33 2.87 23.18
C ALA A 255 22.84 1.41 23.25
N GLU A 256 22.96 0.80 24.44
CA GLU A 256 22.55 -0.58 24.67
C GLU A 256 21.01 -0.75 24.70
N LYS A 257 20.54 -2.01 24.70
CA LYS A 257 19.13 -2.39 24.90
C LYS A 257 18.14 -1.80 23.87
N GLN A 258 18.61 -1.56 22.65
CA GLN A 258 17.78 -1.17 21.52
C GLN A 258 17.99 -2.11 20.31
N THR A 259 16.97 -2.18 19.47
CA THR A 259 17.07 -2.79 18.13
C THR A 259 17.13 -1.67 17.10
N LEU A 260 18.24 -1.58 16.36
CA LEU A 260 18.38 -0.65 15.25
C LEU A 260 17.96 -1.32 13.95
N VAL A 261 17.20 -0.59 13.14
CA VAL A 261 16.82 -1.02 11.79
C VAL A 261 17.17 0.10 10.81
N PHE A 262 18.22 -0.11 10.02
CA PHE A 262 18.67 0.85 9.01
C PHE A 262 18.02 0.57 7.66
N TYR A 263 17.30 1.58 7.17
CA TYR A 263 16.78 1.70 5.81
C TYR A 263 17.82 2.36 4.93
N MET A 264 17.92 1.91 3.67
CA MET A 264 18.82 2.52 2.68
C MET A 264 20.29 2.61 3.15
N GLY A 265 20.72 1.74 4.05
CA GLY A 265 22.04 1.79 4.68
C GLY A 265 23.09 0.88 4.05
N LEU A 266 22.74 0.12 3.00
CA LEU A 266 23.63 -0.89 2.44
C LEU A 266 24.96 -0.31 1.93
N ASN A 267 24.90 0.83 1.25
CA ASN A 267 26.10 1.53 0.77
C ASN A 267 26.96 2.13 1.89
N GLN A 268 26.40 2.29 3.10
CA GLN A 268 27.08 2.83 4.28
C GLN A 268 27.40 1.74 5.31
N ALA A 269 27.23 0.45 4.99
CA ALA A 269 27.35 -0.64 5.96
C ALA A 269 28.71 -0.68 6.67
N ALA A 270 29.81 -0.47 5.93
CA ALA A 270 31.15 -0.40 6.51
C ALA A 270 31.31 0.81 7.46
N THR A 271 30.80 1.98 7.08
CA THR A 271 30.81 3.17 7.94
C THR A 271 29.94 2.99 9.19
N ILE A 272 28.76 2.36 9.06
CA ILE A 272 27.88 2.03 10.19
C ILE A 272 28.61 1.09 11.16
N GLN A 273 29.31 0.06 10.65
CA GLN A 273 30.13 -0.84 11.45
C GLN A 273 31.19 -0.08 12.24
N GLU A 274 32.04 0.68 11.55
CA GLU A 274 33.15 1.42 12.15
C GLU A 274 32.64 2.38 13.24
N LYS A 275 31.62 3.17 12.91
CA LYS A 275 31.08 4.18 13.83
C LYS A 275 30.36 3.57 15.02
N LEU A 276 29.58 2.50 14.86
CA LEU A 276 28.94 1.87 16.02
C LEU A 276 29.97 1.30 17.00
N ILE A 277 31.05 0.69 16.51
CA ILE A 277 32.14 0.17 17.34
C ILE A 277 32.91 1.31 18.00
N GLU A 278 33.25 2.37 17.25
CA GLU A 278 33.93 3.57 17.76
C GLU A 278 33.18 4.20 18.93
N PHE A 279 31.86 4.25 18.86
CA PHE A 279 30.98 4.81 19.90
C PHE A 279 30.57 3.80 20.99
N GLY A 280 31.23 2.63 21.06
CA GLY A 280 31.14 1.72 22.21
C GLY A 280 30.15 0.56 22.06
N MET A 281 29.56 0.34 20.88
CA MET A 281 28.77 -0.87 20.64
C MET A 281 29.68 -2.09 20.61
N GLN A 282 29.28 -3.16 21.31
CA GLN A 282 30.11 -4.36 21.44
C GLN A 282 30.38 -5.01 20.06
N PRO A 283 31.64 -5.35 19.73
CA PRO A 283 31.99 -5.94 18.43
C PRO A 283 31.29 -7.28 18.11
N ASP A 284 30.88 -8.02 19.15
CA ASP A 284 30.14 -9.27 19.04
C ASP A 284 28.61 -9.08 18.93
N MET A 285 28.13 -7.82 18.86
CA MET A 285 26.71 -7.53 18.71
C MET A 285 26.17 -8.20 17.44
N THR A 286 25.06 -8.90 17.55
CA THR A 286 24.50 -9.63 16.41
C THR A 286 23.86 -8.70 15.40
N VAL A 287 24.11 -8.98 14.12
CA VAL A 287 23.59 -8.21 12.99
C VAL A 287 22.98 -9.15 11.94
N ALA A 288 21.98 -8.66 11.22
CA ALA A 288 21.41 -9.33 10.07
C ALA A 288 21.11 -8.35 8.95
N LEU A 289 21.23 -8.81 7.71
CA LEU A 289 20.73 -8.11 6.54
C LEU A 289 19.62 -8.93 5.91
N VAL A 290 18.47 -8.30 5.65
CA VAL A 290 17.31 -8.91 5.02
C VAL A 290 17.10 -8.23 3.67
N GLU A 291 17.43 -8.93 2.59
CA GLU A 291 17.20 -8.54 1.21
C GLU A 291 15.84 -9.05 0.72
N ASN A 292 15.14 -8.22 -0.05
CA ASN A 292 13.83 -8.54 -0.65
C ASN A 292 12.85 -9.19 0.34
N GLY A 293 12.78 -8.63 1.56
CA GLY A 293 12.00 -9.18 2.67
C GLY A 293 10.55 -9.47 2.28
N THR A 294 10.00 -10.57 2.79
CA THR A 294 8.66 -11.12 2.50
C THR A 294 8.46 -11.71 1.11
N SER A 295 9.34 -11.41 0.15
CA SER A 295 9.24 -11.97 -1.19
C SER A 295 9.67 -13.44 -1.24
N VAL A 296 9.29 -14.14 -2.30
CA VAL A 296 9.78 -15.50 -2.62
C VAL A 296 11.27 -15.57 -2.97
N LYS A 297 11.96 -14.42 -3.04
CA LYS A 297 13.41 -14.29 -3.25
C LYS A 297 14.08 -13.67 -2.03
N GLN A 298 13.45 -13.74 -0.86
CA GLN A 298 14.03 -13.22 0.37
C GLN A 298 15.35 -13.92 0.67
N ARG A 299 16.38 -13.12 0.91
CA ARG A 299 17.68 -13.59 1.36
C ARG A 299 18.03 -12.92 2.68
N VAL A 300 18.51 -13.71 3.63
CA VAL A 300 18.93 -13.20 4.93
C VAL A 300 20.30 -13.74 5.30
N VAL A 301 21.25 -12.83 5.48
CA VAL A 301 22.60 -13.09 5.99
C VAL A 301 22.73 -12.50 7.39
N ASN A 302 23.44 -13.18 8.29
CA ASN A 302 23.62 -12.71 9.66
C ASN A 302 24.99 -13.11 10.21
N GLY A 303 25.41 -12.39 11.24
CA GLY A 303 26.71 -12.57 11.90
C GLY A 303 26.86 -11.59 13.06
N VAL A 304 28.08 -11.11 13.27
CA VAL A 304 28.39 -10.11 14.30
C VAL A 304 28.76 -8.76 13.66
N LEU A 305 28.74 -7.69 14.47
CA LEU A 305 28.93 -6.32 14.00
C LEU A 305 30.24 -6.11 13.25
N THR A 306 31.32 -6.79 13.64
CA THR A 306 32.62 -6.73 12.93
C THR A 306 32.59 -7.28 11.50
N GLN A 307 31.54 -8.01 11.13
CA GLN A 307 31.35 -8.60 9.80
C GLN A 307 30.33 -7.83 8.96
N LEU A 308 29.70 -6.78 9.48
CA LEU A 308 28.59 -6.09 8.82
C LEU A 308 28.98 -5.59 7.42
N GLY A 309 30.15 -4.99 7.25
CA GLY A 309 30.64 -4.50 5.96
C GLY A 309 30.86 -5.63 4.94
N GLU A 310 31.34 -6.79 5.38
CA GLU A 310 31.54 -7.97 4.52
C GLU A 310 30.22 -8.64 4.15
N LEU A 311 29.32 -8.80 5.12
CA LEU A 311 27.97 -9.36 4.90
C LEU A 311 27.16 -8.48 3.94
N ALA A 312 27.35 -7.15 3.99
CA ALA A 312 26.69 -6.21 3.08
C ALA A 312 27.07 -6.41 1.61
N GLN A 313 28.28 -6.89 1.31
CA GLN A 313 28.67 -7.20 -0.07
C GLN A 313 27.98 -8.43 -0.64
N GLN A 314 27.33 -9.23 0.21
CA GLN A 314 26.65 -10.44 -0.18
C GLN A 314 25.19 -10.19 -0.58
N VAL A 315 24.63 -9.01 -0.34
CA VAL A 315 23.21 -8.71 -0.61
C VAL A 315 23.07 -7.51 -1.53
N GLU A 316 21.94 -7.41 -2.21
CA GLU A 316 21.60 -6.27 -3.05
C GLU A 316 20.39 -5.48 -2.51
N SER A 317 20.19 -4.28 -3.05
CA SER A 317 19.03 -3.44 -2.68
C SER A 317 17.76 -3.89 -3.41
N PRO A 318 16.58 -3.90 -2.75
CA PRO A 318 16.33 -3.37 -1.40
C PRO A 318 16.67 -4.35 -0.26
N ALA A 319 17.43 -3.86 0.72
CA ALA A 319 17.77 -4.59 1.94
C ALA A 319 17.67 -3.70 3.19
N LEU A 320 17.37 -4.33 4.33
CA LEU A 320 17.44 -3.72 5.66
C LEU A 320 18.61 -4.31 6.45
N ILE A 321 19.27 -3.47 7.24
CA ILE A 321 20.24 -3.91 8.26
C ILE A 321 19.56 -3.85 9.62
N ILE A 322 19.58 -4.95 10.36
CA ILE A 322 19.06 -5.07 11.72
C ILE A 322 20.25 -5.31 12.65
N VAL A 323 20.41 -4.46 13.67
CA VAL A 323 21.48 -4.57 14.68
C VAL A 323 20.83 -4.70 16.06
N GLY A 324 21.20 -5.74 16.80
CA GLY A 324 20.72 -5.96 18.16
C GLY A 324 20.69 -7.43 18.54
N ARG A 325 20.69 -7.70 19.86
CA ARG A 325 20.70 -9.07 20.42
C ARG A 325 19.49 -9.93 19.99
N VAL A 326 18.40 -9.31 19.56
CA VAL A 326 17.22 -10.01 19.00
C VAL A 326 17.52 -10.82 17.75
N VAL A 327 18.58 -10.50 16.99
CA VAL A 327 19.00 -11.26 15.81
C VAL A 327 19.34 -12.71 16.18
N GLY A 328 19.89 -12.96 17.38
CA GLY A 328 20.18 -14.32 17.86
C GLY A 328 18.95 -15.21 18.05
N LEU A 329 17.73 -14.66 18.04
CA LEU A 329 16.49 -15.45 18.09
C LEU A 329 16.16 -16.14 16.77
N ARG A 330 16.78 -15.74 15.66
CA ARG A 330 16.53 -16.29 14.33
C ARG A 330 16.69 -17.81 14.30
N ASP A 331 17.71 -18.35 14.94
CA ASP A 331 17.99 -19.80 14.95
C ASP A 331 16.82 -20.63 15.49
N LYS A 332 15.97 -20.04 16.33
CA LYS A 332 14.80 -20.69 16.94
C LYS A 332 13.49 -20.34 16.23
N LEU A 333 13.39 -19.15 15.63
CA LEU A 333 12.14 -18.57 15.13
C LEU A 333 12.06 -18.51 13.61
N ASN A 334 13.11 -18.87 12.88
CA ASN A 334 13.08 -18.88 11.42
C ASN A 334 12.06 -19.91 10.90
N TRP A 335 11.01 -19.42 10.24
CA TRP A 335 9.92 -20.24 9.71
C TRP A 335 9.75 -20.09 8.20
N PHE A 336 10.31 -19.03 7.60
CA PHE A 336 10.20 -18.73 6.17
C PHE A 336 11.43 -19.26 5.41
N SER A 337 11.28 -19.53 4.12
CA SER A 337 12.38 -20.01 3.28
C SER A 337 13.48 -18.96 3.15
N ASN A 338 14.73 -19.42 3.11
CA ASN A 338 15.90 -18.58 2.83
C ASN A 338 16.44 -18.95 1.44
N HIS A 339 16.72 -17.94 0.62
CA HIS A 339 17.19 -18.10 -0.76
C HIS A 339 18.61 -17.59 -0.97
#